data_AF-A0A151TA99-F1
#
_entry.id   AF-A0A151TA99-F1
#
_cell.length_a   1.000
_cell.length_b   1.000
_cell.length_c   1.000
_cell.angle_alpha   90.00
_cell.angle_beta   90.00
_cell.angle_gamma   90.00
#
_symmetry.space_group_name_H-M   'P 1'
#
loop_
_entity.id
_entity.type
_entity.pdbx_description
1 polymer ?
#
loop_
_entity_poly.entity_id
_entity_poly.type
_entity_poly.pdbx_seq_one_letter_code
_entity_poly.pdbx_strand_id
1 'polypeptide(L)'
;MLRLQEVWVWNSKNNDPIELIFLFVILDAGNDDVKLSSRDQRLALPGEPKCVICGRYGEYICDETDDDVCSLECKQALLCRMAKSSSSIGGLPPPRNPKPSYFE
;
A
#
# COMPACT_ATOMS: atom_id res chain seq x y z
N MET A 1 -1.22 22.38 6.68
CA MET A 1 -0.04 21.84 7.36
C MET A 1 -0.43 20.46 7.90
N LEU A 2 0.26 19.41 7.43
CA LEU A 2 0.06 17.95 7.66
C LEU A 2 -0.97 17.20 6.78
N ARG A 3 -0.48 16.42 5.80
CA ARG A 3 -0.68 14.95 5.65
C ARG A 3 0.15 14.43 4.47
N LEU A 4 1.01 13.45 4.71
CA LEU A 4 1.84 12.77 3.71
C LEU A 4 0.97 11.91 2.77
N GLN A 5 0.29 12.52 1.78
CA GLN A 5 -0.50 11.74 0.81
C GLN A 5 -0.91 12.51 -0.47
N GLU A 6 0.01 13.24 -1.13
CA GLU A 6 -0.32 13.92 -2.40
C GLU A 6 0.73 13.72 -3.51
N VAL A 7 1.27 12.50 -3.70
CA VAL A 7 2.25 12.26 -4.79
C VAL A 7 1.71 11.44 -5.97
N TRP A 8 0.44 11.04 -6.00
CA TRP A 8 -0.08 10.24 -7.14
C TRP A 8 -1.43 10.68 -7.70
N VAL A 9 -1.71 11.98 -7.75
CA VAL A 9 -2.67 12.51 -8.74
C VAL A 9 -1.92 12.79 -10.03
N TRP A 10 -1.84 11.81 -10.93
CA TRP A 10 -1.34 12.05 -12.28
C TRP A 10 -2.34 12.93 -13.04
N ASN A 11 -2.07 14.24 -13.11
CA ASN A 11 -2.77 15.15 -14.00
C ASN A 11 -1.94 15.30 -15.28
N SER A 12 -2.49 14.80 -16.39
CA SER A 12 -1.91 14.83 -17.75
C SER A 12 -1.72 16.25 -18.33
N LYS A 13 -1.84 17.31 -17.52
CA LYS A 13 -1.75 18.71 -17.97
C LYS A 13 -0.98 19.58 -16.99
N ASN A 14 0.33 19.40 -16.81
CA ASN A 14 1.20 20.45 -16.29
C ASN A 14 2.61 20.30 -16.88
N ASN A 15 2.94 21.10 -17.89
CA ASN A 15 4.32 21.32 -18.35
C ASN A 15 4.93 22.50 -17.56
N ASP A 16 4.92 22.40 -16.24
CA ASP A 16 5.61 23.37 -15.38
C ASP A 16 7.06 22.88 -15.12
N PRO A 17 8.09 23.70 -15.42
CA PRO A 17 9.48 23.29 -15.28
C PRO A 17 9.93 23.10 -13.82
N ILE A 18 9.23 23.65 -12.83
CA ILE A 18 9.53 23.46 -11.40
C ILE A 18 8.98 22.12 -10.92
N GLU A 19 7.79 21.71 -11.37
CA GLU A 19 7.23 20.38 -11.09
C GLU A 19 8.08 19.25 -11.71
N LEU A 20 8.70 19.49 -12.87
CA LEU A 20 9.63 18.53 -13.49
C LEU A 20 10.96 18.41 -12.75
N ILE A 21 11.48 19.50 -12.17
CA ILE A 21 12.66 19.47 -11.31
C ILE A 21 12.33 18.75 -10.01
N PHE A 22 11.15 18.98 -9.43
CA PHE A 22 10.68 18.28 -8.24
C PHE A 22 10.51 16.78 -8.50
N LEU A 23 9.94 16.41 -9.64
CA LEU A 23 9.82 15.03 -10.09
C LEU A 23 11.21 14.39 -10.29
N PHE A 24 12.15 15.09 -10.93
CA PHE A 24 13.51 14.59 -11.13
C PHE A 24 14.31 14.40 -9.83
N VAL A 25 14.16 15.32 -8.85
CA VAL A 25 14.79 15.19 -7.52
C VAL A 25 14.17 14.06 -6.69
N ILE A 26 12.85 13.84 -6.81
CA ILE A 26 12.14 12.74 -6.13
C ILE A 26 12.46 11.38 -6.75
N LEU A 27 12.75 11.30 -8.05
CA LEU A 27 13.15 10.06 -8.74
C LEU A 27 14.57 9.59 -8.37
N ASP A 28 15.49 10.50 -8.05
CA ASP A 28 16.89 10.16 -7.76
C ASP A 28 17.15 9.87 -6.26
N ALA A 29 16.29 10.34 -5.36
CA ALA A 29 16.52 10.32 -3.91
C ALA A 29 15.99 9.09 -3.15
N GLY A 30 15.48 8.05 -3.81
CA GLY A 30 14.96 6.88 -3.09
C GLY A 30 14.17 5.91 -3.94
N ASN A 31 14.84 5.26 -4.89
CA ASN A 31 14.30 4.03 -5.47
C ASN A 31 14.41 2.90 -4.44
N ASP A 32 13.66 3.01 -3.33
CA ASP A 32 13.29 1.85 -2.53
C ASP A 32 12.46 0.96 -3.47
N ASP A 33 13.14 0.03 -4.14
CA ASP A 33 12.53 -0.87 -5.12
C ASP A 33 11.26 -1.47 -4.50
N VAL A 34 10.12 -1.13 -5.09
CA VAL A 34 8.81 -1.65 -4.68
C VAL A 34 8.92 -3.16 -4.60
N LYS A 35 8.60 -3.73 -3.43
CA LYS A 35 8.76 -5.17 -3.23
C LYS A 35 7.84 -5.93 -4.20
N LEU A 36 8.45 -6.65 -5.13
CA LEU A 36 7.72 -7.49 -6.07
C LEU A 36 7.23 -8.76 -5.38
N SER A 37 8.10 -9.43 -4.62
CA SER A 37 7.76 -10.64 -3.85
C SER A 37 7.71 -10.39 -2.35
N SER A 38 6.86 -11.15 -1.66
CA SER A 38 6.78 -11.11 -0.18
C SER A 38 8.08 -11.56 0.51
N ARG A 39 8.94 -12.31 -0.18
CA ARG A 39 10.19 -12.84 0.39
C ARG A 39 11.25 -11.77 0.60
N ASP A 40 11.16 -10.68 -0.15
CA ASP A 40 12.10 -9.56 -0.08
C ASP A 40 11.76 -8.60 1.07
N GLN A 41 10.70 -8.90 1.82
CA GLN A 41 10.26 -8.14 2.99
C GLN A 41 10.71 -8.81 4.30
N ARG A 42 11.04 -7.96 5.28
CA ARG A 42 11.36 -8.40 6.64
C ARG A 42 10.15 -8.93 7.41
N LEU A 43 10.40 -9.59 8.53
CA LEU A 43 9.35 -9.95 9.49
C LEU A 43 8.83 -8.69 10.21
N ALA A 44 7.54 -8.70 10.53
CA ALA A 44 6.92 -7.66 11.36
C ALA A 44 7.32 -7.84 12.83
N LEU A 45 7.68 -6.74 13.48
CA LEU A 45 7.90 -6.66 14.92
C LEU A 45 6.56 -6.59 15.67
N PRO A 46 6.56 -6.83 16.99
CA PRO A 46 5.37 -6.61 17.82
C PRO A 46 4.90 -5.15 17.72
N GLY A 47 3.60 -4.96 17.45
CA GLY A 47 2.99 -3.63 17.31
C GLY A 47 3.00 -3.04 15.90
N GLU A 48 3.74 -3.63 14.96
CA GLU A 48 3.82 -3.16 13.57
C GLU A 48 2.68 -3.69 12.68
N PRO A 49 2.35 -2.99 11.57
CA PRO A 49 1.40 -3.48 10.58
C PRO A 49 1.90 -4.76 9.92
N LYS A 50 0.95 -5.65 9.63
CA LYS A 50 1.25 -6.98 9.07
C LYS A 50 0.49 -7.18 7.79
N CYS A 51 1.20 -7.68 6.78
CA CYS A 51 0.60 -8.07 5.53
C CYS A 51 -0.51 -9.10 5.76
N VAL A 52 -1.73 -8.80 5.31
CA VAL A 52 -2.90 -9.68 5.46
C VAL A 52 -2.75 -11.04 4.75
N ILE A 53 -1.84 -11.14 3.78
CA ILE A 53 -1.59 -12.35 3.01
C ILE A 53 -0.55 -13.26 3.65
N CYS A 54 0.57 -12.71 4.13
CA CYS A 54 1.72 -13.51 4.58
C CYS A 54 2.24 -13.20 5.99
N GLY A 55 1.72 -12.17 6.67
CA GLY A 55 2.09 -11.81 8.04
C GLY A 55 3.43 -11.09 8.24
N ARG A 56 4.18 -10.83 7.16
CA ARG A 56 5.39 -9.98 7.17
C ARG A 56 5.05 -8.50 7.36
N TYR A 57 6.06 -7.64 7.48
CA TYR A 57 5.83 -6.20 7.64
C TYR A 57 4.96 -5.64 6.50
N GLY A 58 3.85 -5.01 6.89
CA GLY A 58 2.90 -4.39 5.98
C GLY A 58 3.35 -2.98 5.61
N GLU A 59 4.25 -2.88 4.64
CA GLU A 59 4.84 -1.59 4.22
C GLU A 59 3.85 -0.70 3.46
N TYR A 60 2.90 -1.30 2.74
CA TYR A 60 1.95 -0.60 1.89
C TYR A 60 0.50 -0.84 2.34
N ILE A 61 -0.38 0.14 2.10
CA ILE A 61 -1.83 -0.01 2.28
C ILE A 61 -2.47 -0.11 0.89
N CYS A 62 -3.36 -1.07 0.69
CA CYS A 62 -4.07 -1.25 -0.58
C CYS A 62 -5.36 -0.42 -0.58
N ASP A 63 -5.42 0.68 -1.33
CA ASP A 63 -6.55 1.62 -1.38
C ASP A 63 -7.91 0.97 -1.64
N GLU A 64 -7.95 -0.08 -2.46
CA GLU A 64 -9.18 -0.80 -2.81
C GLU A 64 -9.77 -1.60 -1.64
N THR A 65 -8.97 -1.88 -0.61
CA THR A 65 -9.30 -2.84 0.45
C THR A 65 -9.04 -2.30 1.86
N ASP A 66 -8.26 -1.24 1.98
CA ASP A 66 -7.69 -0.65 3.20
C ASP A 66 -6.84 -1.63 4.04
N ASP A 67 -6.38 -2.74 3.44
CA ASP A 67 -5.55 -3.74 4.11
C ASP A 67 -4.05 -3.49 3.90
N ASP A 68 -3.24 -3.85 4.90
CA ASP A 68 -1.78 -3.79 4.80
C ASP A 68 -1.24 -4.95 3.93
N VAL A 69 -0.31 -4.63 3.03
CA VAL A 69 0.36 -5.56 2.12
C VAL A 69 1.86 -5.29 2.08
N CYS A 70 2.66 -6.34 1.92
CA CYS A 70 4.11 -6.22 1.90
C CYS A 70 4.72 -6.07 0.50
N SER A 71 3.98 -6.44 -0.55
CA SER A 71 4.49 -6.55 -1.92
C SER A 71 3.37 -6.51 -2.96
N LEU A 72 3.73 -6.27 -4.23
CA LEU A 72 2.78 -6.33 -5.36
C LEU A 72 2.16 -7.73 -5.51
N GLU A 73 2.94 -8.79 -5.32
CA GLU A 73 2.45 -10.18 -5.30
C GLU A 73 1.33 -10.35 -4.26
N CYS A 74 1.49 -9.80 -3.06
CA CYS A 74 0.47 -9.90 -2.00
C CYS A 74 -0.74 -9.01 -2.30
N LYS A 75 -0.55 -7.82 -2.88
CA LYS A 75 -1.67 -6.99 -3.36
C LYS A 75 -2.52 -7.76 -4.38
N GLN A 76 -1.89 -8.37 -5.38
CA GLN A 76 -2.60 -9.12 -6.40
C GLN A 76 -3.34 -10.33 -5.81
N ALA A 77 -2.71 -11.06 -4.88
CA ALA A 77 -3.35 -12.18 -4.19
C ALA A 77 -4.57 -11.75 -3.36
N LEU A 78 -4.50 -10.59 -2.70
CA LEU A 78 -5.62 -10.01 -1.95
C LEU A 78 -6.80 -9.67 -2.86
N LEU A 79 -6.55 -8.91 -3.94
CA LEU A 79 -7.60 -8.53 -4.90
C LEU A 79 -8.24 -9.75 -5.56
N CYS A 80 -7.45 -10.78 -5.91
CA CYS A 80 -7.95 -12.05 -6.43
C CYS A 80 -8.85 -12.79 -5.42
N ARG A 81 -8.58 -12.72 -4.12
CA ARG A 81 -9.45 -13.31 -3.09
C ARG A 81 -10.77 -12.56 -3.00
N MET A 82 -10.75 -11.23 -3.06
CA MET A 82 -11.96 -10.41 -3.00
C MET A 82 -12.87 -10.58 -4.21
N ALA A 83 -12.28 -10.72 -5.40
CA ALA A 83 -13.03 -11.06 -6.62
C ALA A 83 -13.69 -12.44 -6.55
N LYS A 84 -13.12 -13.38 -5.79
CA LYS A 84 -13.72 -14.72 -5.58
C LYS A 84 -14.80 -14.70 -4.50
N SER A 85 -14.64 -13.90 -3.44
CA SER A 85 -15.67 -13.79 -2.40
C SER A 85 -16.94 -13.08 -2.88
N SER A 86 -16.85 -12.22 -3.90
CA SER A 86 -18.03 -11.56 -4.47
C SER A 86 -18.92 -12.48 -5.33
N SER A 87 -18.47 -13.70 -5.65
CA SER A 87 -19.22 -14.64 -6.51
C SER A 87 -19.92 -15.78 -5.76
N SER A 88 -19.78 -15.89 -4.43
CA SER A 88 -20.53 -16.88 -3.65
C SER A 88 -20.90 -16.38 -2.24
N ILE A 89 -22.19 -16.06 -2.08
CA ILE A 89 -23.00 -16.01 -0.85
C ILE A 89 -22.36 -15.31 0.37
N GLY A 90 -22.78 -14.05 0.61
CA GLY A 90 -23.18 -13.60 1.95
C GLY A 90 -22.14 -13.46 3.06
N GLY A 91 -20.84 -13.46 2.76
CA GLY A 91 -19.80 -13.19 3.77
C GLY A 91 -19.52 -11.70 3.88
N LEU A 92 -20.20 -10.99 4.79
CA LEU A 92 -19.74 -9.68 5.23
C LEU A 92 -18.28 -9.85 5.73
N PRO A 93 -17.28 -9.10 5.22
CA PRO A 93 -15.95 -9.18 5.79
C PRO A 93 -16.05 -8.89 7.29
N PRO A 94 -15.33 -9.64 8.15
CA PRO A 94 -15.36 -9.39 9.58
C PRO A 94 -15.05 -7.91 9.83
N PRO A 95 -15.74 -7.23 10.77
CA PRO A 95 -15.43 -5.85 11.12
C PRO A 95 -13.96 -5.79 11.49
N ARG A 96 -13.17 -5.16 10.61
CA ARG A 96 -11.75 -4.92 10.86
C ARG A 96 -11.71 -3.91 11.99
N ASN A 97 -11.05 -4.29 13.08
CA ASN A 97 -10.76 -3.35 14.15
C ASN A 97 -10.12 -2.11 13.52
N PRO A 98 -10.54 -0.89 13.90
CA PRO A 98 -9.88 0.32 13.44
C PRO A 98 -8.39 0.15 13.67
N LYS A 99 -7.57 0.24 12.62
CA LYS A 99 -6.11 0.20 12.80
C LYS A 99 -5.78 1.27 13.84
N PRO A 100 -5.00 0.94 14.89
CA PRO A 100 -4.51 1.98 15.78
C PRO A 100 -3.86 3.03 14.89
N SER A 101 -4.37 4.27 14.96
CA SER A 101 -3.80 5.38 14.22
C SER A 101 -2.32 5.37 14.56
N TYR A 102 -1.48 5.13 13.56
CA TYR A 102 -0.02 5.16 13.66
C TYR A 102 0.38 6.61 13.94
N PHE A 103 0.17 7.04 15.18
CA PHE A 103 0.41 8.40 15.64
C PHE A 103 0.66 8.37 17.15
N GLU A 104 1.94 8.20 17.49
CA GLU A 104 2.63 8.98 18.53
C GLU A 104 4.13 9.03 18.18
#